data_AF-A0AAE5QEP9-F1
#
_entry.id   AF-A0AAE5QEP9-F1
#
_cell.length_a   1.000
_cell.length_b   1.000
_cell.length_c   1.000
_cell.angle_alpha   90.00
_cell.angle_beta   90.00
_cell.angle_gamma   90.00
#
_symmetry.space_group_name_H-M   'P 1'
#
loop_
_entity.id
_entity.type
_entity.pdbx_description
1 polymer ?
#
loop_
_entity_poly.entity_id
_entity_poly.type
_entity_poly.pdbx_seq_one_letter_code
_entity_poly.pdbx_strand_id
1 'polypeptide(L)'
;MELKKAEKKDIKLRIGLSGASGSGKSYSALLLAYGITGDWTKIAVIDTENGSSNLYAHLGRFNVLKLKEPYSPENFIKAIKDCENASMEVIIIDSITHEWKGVGGCLDLHRNLGGRFQDWNKITPRHQKFISSILNSSCHIITTVRRKIEYVIGKDDKGKLTVCKLGTKEETRNDFQYELTLNFEFTGNQNQVRVTKDRTGLFSTQEFIISNKTGLMLVEWCMLPNQKPSTEIRTSINSLNSVVS
;
A
#
# COMPACT_ATOMS: atom_id res chain seq x y z
N MET A 1 27.23 17.19 4.95
CA MET A 1 26.83 15.85 5.45
C MET A 1 27.32 15.73 6.89
N GLU A 2 26.51 15.22 7.81
CA GLU A 2 26.85 15.08 9.23
C GLU A 2 26.54 13.64 9.68
N LEU A 3 27.53 12.93 10.24
CA LEU A 3 27.38 11.55 10.71
C LEU A 3 26.75 11.57 12.12
N LYS A 4 25.56 10.98 12.28
CA LYS A 4 24.85 10.90 13.57
C LYS A 4 24.53 9.46 13.93
N LYS A 5 24.43 9.18 15.23
CA LYS A 5 23.90 7.90 15.72
C LYS A 5 22.44 7.76 15.31
N ALA A 6 22.05 6.55 14.91
CA ALA A 6 20.68 6.28 14.49
C ALA A 6 19.71 6.38 15.67
N GLU A 7 18.70 7.25 15.54
CA GLU A 7 17.61 7.40 16.49
C GLU A 7 16.29 7.26 15.75
N LYS A 8 15.39 6.44 16.30
CA LYS A 8 14.01 6.33 15.84
C LYS A 8 13.22 7.56 16.31
N LYS A 9 13.17 8.58 15.45
CA LYS A 9 12.37 9.80 15.63
C LYS A 9 11.57 10.08 14.36
N ASP A 10 10.34 10.54 14.53
CA ASP A 10 9.44 11.01 13.45
C ASP A 10 9.26 10.03 12.27
N ILE A 11 9.20 8.73 12.55
CA ILE A 11 9.00 7.73 11.49
C ILE A 11 7.60 7.85 10.89
N LYS A 12 7.56 8.00 9.57
CA LYS A 12 6.33 7.91 8.78
C LYS A 12 6.18 6.54 8.16
N LEU A 13 5.03 5.92 8.37
CA LEU A 13 4.73 4.58 7.88
C LEU A 13 4.45 4.62 6.38
N ARG A 14 4.98 3.62 5.66
CA ARG A 14 4.63 3.29 4.27
C ARG A 14 4.06 1.89 4.27
N ILE A 15 2.75 1.76 4.13
CA ILE A 15 2.05 0.48 4.25
C ILE A 15 1.44 0.13 2.89
N GLY A 16 1.76 -1.06 2.39
CA GLY A 16 1.14 -1.61 1.19
C GLY A 16 0.07 -2.62 1.52
N LEU A 17 -1.04 -2.57 0.79
CA LEU A 17 -2.16 -3.50 0.85
C LEU A 17 -2.40 -4.05 -0.55
N SER A 18 -2.02 -5.30 -0.80
CA SER A 18 -2.22 -5.91 -2.13
C SER A 18 -3.17 -7.09 -2.10
N GLY A 19 -4.03 -7.18 -3.11
CA GLY A 19 -5.06 -8.21 -3.17
C GLY A 19 -5.92 -8.12 -4.41
N ALA A 20 -6.69 -9.18 -4.67
CA ALA A 20 -7.67 -9.20 -5.75
C ALA A 20 -8.75 -8.11 -5.58
N SER A 21 -9.54 -7.85 -6.62
CA SER A 21 -10.73 -6.99 -6.47
C SER A 21 -11.69 -7.61 -5.45
N GLY A 22 -12.35 -6.79 -4.64
CA GLY A 22 -13.29 -7.26 -3.61
C GLY A 22 -12.66 -7.88 -2.35
N SER A 23 -11.32 -7.93 -2.23
CA SER A 23 -10.65 -8.54 -1.08
C SER A 23 -10.68 -7.74 0.23
N GLY A 24 -11.34 -6.58 0.26
CA GLY A 24 -11.44 -5.74 1.47
C GLY A 24 -10.33 -4.68 1.65
N LYS A 25 -9.48 -4.42 0.64
CA LYS A 25 -8.36 -3.44 0.74
C LYS A 25 -8.78 -2.08 1.29
N SER A 26 -9.78 -1.45 0.69
CA SER A 26 -10.24 -0.10 1.05
C SER A 26 -10.78 -0.05 2.49
N TYR A 27 -11.55 -1.07 2.88
CA TYR A 27 -12.07 -1.23 4.23
C TYR A 27 -10.94 -1.35 5.26
N SER A 28 -10.00 -2.27 5.03
CA SER A 28 -8.85 -2.47 5.94
C SER A 28 -7.92 -1.26 5.97
N ALA A 29 -7.75 -0.54 4.86
CA ALA A 29 -6.97 0.69 4.81
C ALA A 29 -7.55 1.77 5.73
N LEU A 30 -8.88 1.94 5.71
CA LEU A 30 -9.59 2.89 6.57
C LEU A 30 -9.46 2.52 8.05
N LEU A 31 -9.62 1.24 8.40
CA LEU A 31 -9.41 0.79 9.77
C LEU A 31 -7.97 1.01 10.25
N LEU A 32 -6.97 0.70 9.42
CA LEU A 32 -5.56 0.99 9.70
C LEU A 32 -5.34 2.48 9.94
N ALA A 33 -5.85 3.33 9.03
CA ALA A 33 -5.69 4.78 9.11
C ALA A 33 -6.33 5.36 10.38
N TYR A 34 -7.52 4.87 10.75
CA TYR A 34 -8.16 5.25 12.00
C TYR A 34 -7.38 4.77 13.22
N GLY A 35 -6.83 3.56 13.18
CA GLY A 35 -5.95 3.08 14.24
C GLY A 35 -4.69 3.93 14.43
N ILE A 36 -4.12 4.45 13.34
CA ILE A 36 -2.93 5.31 13.38
C ILE A 36 -3.23 6.70 13.95
N THR A 37 -4.39 7.28 13.60
CA THR A 37 -4.72 8.68 13.92
C THR A 37 -5.61 8.85 15.15
N GLY A 38 -6.50 7.89 15.41
CA GLY A 38 -7.62 8.04 16.35
C GLY A 38 -8.68 9.06 15.90
N ASP A 39 -8.55 9.66 14.71
CA ASP A 39 -9.40 10.74 14.23
C ASP A 39 -9.69 10.60 12.73
N TRP A 40 -10.94 10.32 12.39
CA TRP A 40 -11.40 10.19 11.00
C TRP A 40 -11.14 11.45 10.17
N THR A 41 -11.21 12.63 10.78
CA THR A 41 -11.07 13.91 10.06
C THR A 41 -9.64 14.17 9.58
N LYS A 42 -8.66 13.41 10.08
CA LYS A 42 -7.24 13.45 9.70
C LYS A 42 -6.86 12.48 8.59
N ILE A 43 -7.83 11.72 8.08
CA ILE A 43 -7.64 10.72 7.04
C ILE A 43 -8.13 11.29 5.71
N ALA A 44 -7.30 11.15 4.67
CA ALA A 44 -7.70 11.43 3.29
C ALA A 44 -7.53 10.20 2.40
N VAL A 45 -8.53 9.93 1.57
CA VAL A 45 -8.48 8.90 0.53
C VAL A 45 -8.34 9.57 -0.84
N ILE A 46 -7.24 9.30 -1.53
CA ILE A 46 -7.08 9.59 -2.95
C ILE A 46 -7.76 8.44 -3.71
N ASP A 47 -9.00 8.68 -4.14
CA ASP A 47 -9.88 7.69 -4.76
C ASP A 47 -9.78 7.74 -6.28
N THR A 48 -9.24 6.68 -6.86
CA THR A 48 -9.13 6.46 -8.32
C THR A 48 -10.22 5.55 -8.88
N GLU A 49 -11.05 4.96 -8.01
CA GLU A 49 -12.08 3.97 -8.35
C GLU A 49 -13.49 4.60 -8.41
N ASN A 50 -13.55 5.87 -8.80
CA ASN A 50 -14.78 6.64 -9.06
C ASN A 50 -15.76 6.71 -7.87
N GLY A 51 -15.25 6.84 -6.64
CA GLY A 51 -16.10 7.06 -5.46
C GLY A 51 -16.42 5.78 -4.69
N SER A 52 -15.71 4.67 -4.92
CA SER A 52 -15.88 3.43 -4.15
C SER A 52 -15.61 3.64 -2.66
N SER A 53 -14.74 4.60 -2.32
CA SER A 53 -14.45 4.97 -0.94
C SER A 53 -15.70 5.48 -0.19
N ASN A 54 -16.61 6.17 -0.88
CA ASN A 54 -17.84 6.70 -0.29
C ASN A 54 -18.77 5.61 0.27
N LEU A 55 -18.65 4.36 -0.19
CA LEU A 55 -19.42 3.23 0.33
C LEU A 55 -19.10 2.97 1.82
N TYR A 56 -17.93 3.41 2.28
CA TYR A 56 -17.46 3.26 3.64
C TYR A 56 -17.73 4.48 4.54
N ALA A 57 -18.54 5.44 4.09
CA ALA A 57 -18.88 6.63 4.89
C ALA A 57 -19.53 6.32 6.25
N HIS A 58 -20.12 5.13 6.39
CA HIS A 58 -20.68 4.63 7.66
C HIS A 58 -19.61 4.34 8.73
N LEU A 59 -18.33 4.18 8.35
CA LEU A 59 -17.23 3.96 9.29
C LEU A 59 -16.83 5.24 10.03
N GLY A 60 -16.86 6.38 9.33
CA GLY A 60 -16.48 7.67 9.90
C GLY A 60 -16.35 8.77 8.86
N ARG A 61 -16.11 10.00 9.35
CA ARG A 61 -16.05 11.23 8.53
C ARG A 61 -14.65 11.50 8.00
N PHE A 62 -14.15 10.65 7.11
CA PHE A 62 -12.89 10.86 6.41
C PHE A 62 -13.05 11.75 5.17
N ASN A 63 -11.94 12.29 4.68
CA ASN A 63 -11.89 13.14 3.49
C ASN A 63 -11.62 12.31 2.24
N VAL A 64 -12.16 12.74 1.10
CA VAL A 64 -11.95 12.06 -0.19
C VAL A 64 -11.50 13.07 -1.24
N LEU A 65 -10.36 12.80 -1.86
CA LEU A 65 -9.88 13.47 -3.06
C LEU A 65 -10.09 12.53 -4.25
N LYS A 66 -11.08 12.82 -5.08
CA LYS A 66 -11.34 12.04 -6.29
C LYS A 66 -10.29 12.37 -7.35
N LEU A 67 -9.49 11.38 -7.73
CA LEU A 67 -8.53 11.50 -8.82
C LEU A 67 -9.11 10.82 -10.06
N LYS A 68 -9.37 11.60 -11.10
CA LYS A 68 -9.87 11.10 -12.39
C LYS A 68 -8.73 11.02 -13.41
N GLU A 69 -9.02 10.38 -14.53
CA GLU A 69 -8.14 10.37 -15.70
C GLU A 69 -7.74 11.81 -16.12
N PRO A 70 -6.48 12.02 -16.56
CA PRO A 70 -5.43 11.01 -16.72
C PRO A 70 -4.73 10.63 -15.40
N TYR A 71 -4.44 9.35 -15.21
CA TYR A 71 -3.76 8.78 -14.04
C TYR A 71 -2.23 8.95 -14.11
N SER A 72 -1.76 10.13 -14.51
CA SER A 72 -0.33 10.39 -14.65
C SER A 72 0.39 10.43 -13.28
N PRO A 73 1.68 10.04 -13.21
CA PRO A 73 2.46 10.13 -11.97
C PRO A 73 2.40 11.53 -11.34
N GLU A 74 2.40 12.58 -12.17
CA GLU A 74 2.32 13.98 -11.73
C GLU A 74 1.00 14.32 -11.04
N ASN A 75 -0.12 13.77 -11.52
CA ASN A 75 -1.43 13.97 -10.88
C ASN A 75 -1.50 13.28 -9.52
N PHE A 76 -0.90 12.09 -9.37
CA PHE A 76 -0.78 11.45 -8.06
C PHE A 76 0.10 12.26 -7.11
N ILE A 77 1.25 12.77 -7.57
CA ILE A 77 2.12 13.63 -6.77
C ILE A 77 1.37 14.89 -6.31
N LYS A 78 0.60 15.52 -7.21
CA LYS A 78 -0.22 16.68 -6.87
C LYS A 78 -1.26 16.32 -5.81
N ALA A 79 -1.96 15.21 -5.97
CA ALA A 79 -2.97 14.77 -5.01
C ALA A 79 -2.38 14.50 -3.61
N ILE A 80 -1.19 13.88 -3.54
CA ILE A 80 -0.47 13.68 -2.27
C ILE A 80 -0.17 15.05 -1.62
N LYS A 81 0.37 15.99 -2.38
CA LYS A 81 0.66 17.36 -1.89
C LYS A 81 -0.58 18.11 -1.44
N ASP A 82 -1.70 17.97 -2.16
CA ASP A 82 -2.96 18.61 -1.78
C ASP A 82 -3.44 18.07 -0.42
N CYS A 83 -3.29 16.77 -0.15
CA CYS A 83 -3.57 16.19 1.16
C CYS A 83 -2.59 16.65 2.26
N GLU A 84 -1.29 16.75 1.94
CA GLU A 84 -0.28 17.29 2.87
C GLU A 84 -0.59 18.74 3.26
N ASN A 85 -0.91 19.59 2.28
CA ASN A 85 -1.29 20.99 2.49
C ASN A 85 -2.58 21.12 3.31
N ALA A 86 -3.50 20.17 3.17
CA ALA A 86 -4.70 20.06 3.99
C ALA A 86 -4.44 19.56 5.43
N SER A 87 -3.17 19.37 5.82
CA SER A 87 -2.77 18.90 7.16
C SER A 87 -3.36 17.54 7.54
N MET A 88 -3.49 16.65 6.55
CA MET A 88 -3.86 15.25 6.79
C MET A 88 -2.70 14.51 7.46
N GLU A 89 -3.03 13.50 8.27
CA GLU A 89 -2.00 12.68 8.96
C GLU A 89 -1.79 11.35 8.25
N VAL A 90 -2.85 10.76 7.70
CA VAL A 90 -2.79 9.53 6.90
C VAL A 90 -3.41 9.78 5.52
N ILE A 91 -2.66 9.46 4.48
CA ILE A 91 -3.12 9.47 3.09
C ILE A 91 -3.25 8.02 2.63
N ILE A 92 -4.46 7.63 2.22
CA ILE A 92 -4.73 6.36 1.56
C ILE A 92 -4.77 6.60 0.06
N ILE A 93 -3.93 5.91 -0.72
CA ILE A 93 -3.97 5.94 -2.18
C ILE A 93 -4.66 4.67 -2.67
N ASP A 94 -5.92 4.81 -3.10
CA ASP A 94 -6.77 3.70 -3.53
C ASP A 94 -7.14 3.84 -5.01
N SER A 95 -6.37 3.29 -5.96
CA SER A 95 -5.18 2.45 -5.82
C SER A 95 -4.05 2.99 -6.71
N ILE A 96 -2.81 2.67 -6.38
CA ILE A 96 -1.65 3.04 -7.22
C ILE A 96 -1.62 2.24 -8.53
N THR A 97 -2.42 1.19 -8.64
CA THR A 97 -2.59 0.40 -9.87
C THR A 97 -2.91 1.29 -11.07
N HIS A 98 -3.71 2.34 -10.86
CA HIS A 98 -4.11 3.25 -11.92
C HIS A 98 -2.95 4.13 -12.41
N GLU A 99 -2.01 4.50 -11.54
CA GLU A 99 -0.77 5.18 -11.97
C GLU A 99 0.04 4.32 -12.93
N TRP A 100 0.05 3.00 -12.70
CA TRP A 100 0.82 2.08 -13.53
C TRP A 100 0.13 1.77 -14.86
N LYS A 101 -1.12 1.31 -14.81
CA LYS A 101 -1.81 0.71 -15.97
C LYS A 101 -3.04 1.48 -16.46
N GLY A 102 -3.49 2.51 -15.74
CA GLY A 102 -4.66 3.31 -16.10
C GLY A 102 -4.39 4.23 -17.29
N VAL A 103 -5.45 4.84 -17.82
CA VAL A 103 -5.36 5.84 -18.90
C VAL A 103 -4.47 7.00 -18.47
N GLY A 104 -3.47 7.33 -19.28
CA GLY A 104 -2.44 8.34 -18.93
C GLY A 104 -1.43 7.90 -17.87
N GLY A 105 -1.49 6.65 -17.39
CA GLY A 105 -0.52 6.03 -16.49
C GLY A 105 0.74 5.54 -17.23
N CYS A 106 1.68 4.94 -16.52
CA CYS A 106 3.01 4.58 -17.03
C CYS A 106 2.98 3.70 -18.29
N LEU A 107 2.17 2.63 -18.29
CA LEU A 107 2.08 1.72 -19.44
C LEU A 107 1.40 2.38 -20.65
N ASP A 108 0.43 3.26 -20.43
CA ASP A 108 -0.25 3.97 -21.50
C ASP A 108 0.66 5.05 -22.12
N LEU A 109 1.38 5.80 -21.28
CA LEU A 109 2.44 6.72 -21.71
C LEU A 109 3.54 6.01 -22.50
N HIS A 110 3.92 4.78 -22.10
CA HIS A 110 4.89 3.95 -22.81
C HIS A 110 4.41 3.57 -24.20
N ARG A 111 3.16 3.12 -24.31
CA ARG A 111 2.53 2.79 -25.59
C ARG A 111 2.46 4.02 -26.51
N ASN A 112 2.08 5.18 -25.98
CA ASN A 112 1.96 6.42 -26.75
C ASN A 112 3.29 6.95 -27.30
N LEU A 113 4.42 6.55 -26.69
CA LEU A 113 5.77 6.88 -27.19
C LEU A 113 6.31 5.89 -28.24
N GLY A 114 5.56 4.82 -28.53
CA GLY A 114 5.95 3.76 -29.47
C GLY A 114 6.26 2.41 -28.82
N GLY A 115 6.20 2.30 -27.49
CA GLY A 115 6.31 1.03 -26.77
C GLY A 115 7.70 0.38 -26.80
N ARG A 116 8.76 1.10 -27.18
CA ARG A 116 10.12 0.56 -27.28
C ARG A 116 10.81 0.59 -25.92
N PHE A 117 11.83 -0.24 -25.75
CA PHE A 117 12.62 -0.27 -24.52
C PHE A 117 13.17 1.12 -24.14
N GLN A 118 13.66 1.89 -25.10
CA GLN A 118 14.24 3.22 -24.88
C GLN A 118 13.21 4.26 -24.41
N ASP A 119 11.92 4.06 -24.69
CA ASP A 119 10.86 4.99 -24.28
C ASP A 119 10.71 5.01 -22.74
N TRP A 120 11.17 3.96 -22.04
CA TRP A 120 11.27 3.93 -20.57
C TRP A 120 12.18 5.01 -19.99
N ASN A 121 13.15 5.53 -20.76
CA ASN A 121 14.01 6.63 -20.32
C ASN A 121 13.20 7.90 -20.02
N LYS A 122 12.03 8.08 -20.64
CA LYS A 122 11.13 9.21 -20.40
C LYS A 122 10.14 8.97 -19.27
N ILE A 123 9.84 7.71 -18.94
CA ILE A 123 8.75 7.33 -18.02
C ILE A 123 9.28 6.93 -16.66
N THR A 124 10.36 6.15 -16.62
CA THR A 124 11.02 5.70 -15.38
C THR A 124 11.27 6.88 -14.42
N PRO A 125 11.79 8.05 -14.85
CA PRO A 125 11.96 9.19 -13.95
C PRO A 125 10.65 9.74 -13.36
N ARG A 126 9.55 9.68 -14.12
CA ARG A 126 8.23 10.17 -13.68
C ARG A 126 7.64 9.25 -12.62
N HIS A 127 7.67 7.94 -12.88
CA HIS A 127 7.29 6.93 -11.89
C HIS A 127 8.16 7.03 -10.62
N GLN A 128 9.48 7.19 -10.78
CA GLN A 128 10.39 7.31 -9.62
C GLN A 128 10.09 8.56 -8.79
N LYS A 129 9.70 9.68 -9.40
CA LYS A 129 9.23 10.87 -8.67
C LYS A 129 7.95 10.58 -7.88
N PHE A 130 7.03 9.80 -8.44
CA PHE A 130 5.83 9.36 -7.73
C PHE A 130 6.18 8.47 -6.54
N ILE A 131 7.03 7.43 -6.71
CA ILE A 131 7.51 6.61 -5.59
C ILE A 131 8.21 7.46 -4.54
N SER A 132 9.06 8.41 -4.95
CA SER A 132 9.75 9.33 -4.03
C SER A 132 8.77 10.21 -3.26
N SER A 133 7.66 10.63 -3.87
CA SER A 133 6.62 11.40 -3.17
C SER A 133 5.91 10.56 -2.11
N ILE A 134 5.69 9.26 -2.35
CA ILE A 134 5.19 8.33 -1.33
C ILE A 134 6.20 8.20 -0.19
N LEU A 135 7.47 7.92 -0.52
CA LEU A 135 8.50 7.64 0.48
C LEU A 135 8.83 8.85 1.36
N ASN A 136 8.86 10.04 0.78
CA ASN A 136 9.29 11.28 1.46
C ASN A 136 8.13 12.12 2.03
N SER A 137 6.88 11.64 1.95
CA SER A 137 5.73 12.39 2.46
C SER A 137 5.83 12.67 3.96
N SER A 138 5.36 13.84 4.40
CA SER A 138 5.23 14.16 5.84
C SER A 138 4.09 13.40 6.53
N CYS A 139 3.18 12.82 5.76
CA CYS A 139 2.06 12.01 6.24
C CYS A 139 2.44 10.53 6.33
N HIS A 140 1.69 9.73 7.06
CA HIS A 140 1.68 8.27 6.87
C HIS A 140 0.98 7.96 5.54
N ILE A 141 1.50 7.00 4.77
CA ILE A 141 0.90 6.61 3.49
C ILE A 141 0.53 5.14 3.50
N ILE A 142 -0.71 4.87 3.11
CA ILE A 142 -1.23 3.53 2.84
C ILE A 142 -1.54 3.44 1.35
N THR A 143 -0.91 2.52 0.64
CA THR A 143 -1.19 2.28 -0.79
C THR A 143 -1.95 0.99 -0.95
N THR A 144 -3.01 0.98 -1.77
CA THR A 144 -3.62 -0.26 -2.22
C THR A 144 -3.11 -0.63 -3.61
N VAL A 145 -2.94 -1.94 -3.85
CA VAL A 145 -2.49 -2.49 -5.13
C VAL A 145 -3.39 -3.64 -5.53
N ARG A 146 -3.85 -3.66 -6.78
CA ARG A 146 -4.57 -4.81 -7.32
C ARG A 146 -3.57 -5.90 -7.69
N ARG A 147 -3.95 -7.15 -7.48
CA ARG A 147 -3.17 -8.31 -7.93
C ARG A 147 -3.85 -8.99 -9.11
N LYS A 148 -3.05 -9.42 -10.08
CA LYS A 148 -3.48 -10.27 -11.20
C LYS A 148 -2.83 -11.63 -11.11
N ILE A 149 -3.46 -12.63 -11.74
CA ILE A 149 -2.86 -13.95 -11.87
C ILE A 149 -1.64 -13.85 -12.78
N GLU A 150 -0.52 -14.42 -12.35
CA GLU A 150 0.69 -14.55 -13.14
C GLU A 150 0.75 -15.94 -13.76
N TYR A 151 0.92 -15.98 -15.08
CA TYR A 151 1.05 -17.19 -15.87
C TYR A 151 2.49 -17.26 -16.42
N VAL A 152 3.10 -18.44 -16.34
CA VAL A 152 4.37 -18.75 -17.00
C VAL A 152 4.15 -19.79 -18.08
N ILE A 153 4.92 -19.72 -19.15
CA ILE A 153 4.96 -20.78 -20.15
C ILE A 153 6.06 -21.75 -19.72
N GLY A 154 5.67 -22.91 -19.21
CA GLY A 154 6.56 -24.03 -18.90
C GLY A 154 6.64 -25.02 -20.06
N LYS A 155 7.54 -25.99 -19.95
CA LYS A 155 7.50 -27.22 -20.75
C LYS A 155 6.97 -28.34 -19.86
N ASP A 156 6.02 -29.12 -20.35
CA ASP A 156 5.61 -30.37 -19.69
C ASP A 156 6.70 -31.44 -19.80
N ASP A 157 6.49 -32.58 -19.15
CA ASP A 157 7.43 -33.73 -19.15
C ASP A 157 7.68 -34.31 -20.56
N LYS A 158 6.92 -33.87 -21.57
CA LYS A 158 7.04 -34.24 -22.99
C LYS A 158 7.61 -33.11 -23.86
N GLY A 159 8.07 -32.02 -23.25
CA GLY A 159 8.68 -30.88 -23.93
C GLY A 159 7.69 -29.92 -24.59
N LYS A 160 6.37 -30.11 -24.42
CA LYS A 160 5.33 -29.24 -24.99
C LYS A 160 5.15 -28.00 -24.12
N LEU A 161 5.04 -26.84 -24.76
CA LEU A 161 4.78 -25.58 -24.07
C LEU A 161 3.38 -25.60 -23.45
N THR A 162 3.31 -25.40 -22.13
CA THR A 162 2.06 -25.35 -21.35
C THR A 162 2.02 -24.08 -20.50
N VAL A 163 0.84 -23.48 -20.37
CA VAL A 163 0.63 -22.29 -19.54
C VAL A 163 0.38 -22.76 -18.11
N CYS A 164 1.33 -22.49 -17.22
CA CYS A 164 1.24 -22.82 -15.80
C CYS A 164 0.92 -21.55 -14.99
N LYS A 165 0.00 -21.67 -14.04
CA LYS A 165 -0.31 -20.59 -13.09
C LYS A 165 0.83 -20.51 -12.06
N LEU A 166 1.65 -19.46 -12.11
CA LEU A 166 2.78 -19.28 -11.19
C LEU A 166 2.33 -18.71 -9.84
N GLY A 167 1.29 -17.88 -9.84
CA GLY A 167 0.80 -17.25 -8.62
C GLY A 167 -0.04 -16.01 -8.90
N THR A 168 0.01 -15.04 -7.99
CA THR A 168 -0.52 -13.69 -8.23
C THR A 168 0.58 -12.66 -8.05
N LYS A 169 0.50 -11.58 -8.82
CA LYS A 169 1.48 -10.50 -8.81
C LYS A 169 0.80 -9.14 -8.72
N GLU A 170 1.43 -8.22 -8.02
CA GLU A 170 1.01 -6.83 -7.92
C GLU A 170 1.02 -6.15 -9.30
N GLU A 171 -0.05 -5.43 -9.62
CA GLU A 171 -0.19 -4.66 -10.85
C GLU A 171 0.45 -3.28 -10.72
N THR A 172 1.76 -3.26 -10.51
CA THR A 172 2.59 -2.05 -10.47
C THR A 172 4.01 -2.39 -10.95
N ARG A 173 4.96 -1.46 -10.85
CA ARG A 173 6.37 -1.75 -11.12
C ARG A 173 6.87 -2.83 -10.17
N ASN A 174 7.67 -3.76 -10.70
CA ASN A 174 8.30 -4.80 -9.88
C ASN A 174 9.01 -4.17 -8.67
N ASP A 175 8.96 -4.91 -7.55
CA ASP A 175 9.69 -4.58 -6.33
C ASP A 175 9.18 -3.36 -5.55
N PHE A 176 8.09 -2.72 -5.95
CA PHE A 176 7.49 -1.60 -5.19
C PHE A 176 7.26 -1.93 -3.71
N GLN A 177 6.75 -3.14 -3.40
CA GLN A 177 6.59 -3.60 -2.02
C GLN A 177 7.90 -3.52 -1.21
N TYR A 178 9.06 -3.70 -1.84
CA TYR A 178 10.38 -3.62 -1.22
C TYR A 178 10.88 -2.20 -0.94
N GLU A 179 10.10 -1.18 -1.30
CA GLU A 179 10.32 0.22 -0.86
C GLU A 179 9.59 0.54 0.46
N LEU A 180 8.51 -0.18 0.78
CA LEU A 180 7.59 0.15 1.89
C LEU A 180 8.11 -0.23 3.30
N THR A 181 7.53 0.31 4.36
CA THR A 181 7.83 -0.13 5.73
C THR A 181 7.23 -1.52 5.97
N LEU A 182 6.01 -1.73 5.47
CA LEU A 182 5.20 -2.93 5.62
C LEU A 182 4.44 -3.22 4.33
N ASN A 183 4.26 -4.50 4.01
CA ASN A 183 3.34 -4.92 2.95
C ASN A 183 2.49 -6.10 3.42
N PHE A 184 1.17 -5.95 3.31
CA PHE A 184 0.18 -6.98 3.59
C PHE A 184 -0.44 -7.46 2.28
N GLU A 185 -0.42 -8.77 2.08
CA GLU A 185 -1.10 -9.44 0.97
C GLU A 185 -2.39 -10.08 1.50
N PHE A 186 -3.52 -9.77 0.88
CA PHE A 186 -4.79 -10.41 1.19
C PHE A 186 -4.81 -11.85 0.70
N THR A 187 -5.08 -12.77 1.60
CA THR A 187 -5.18 -14.21 1.35
C THR A 187 -6.64 -14.64 1.36
N GLY A 188 -7.08 -15.33 0.29
CA GLY A 188 -8.39 -16.01 0.23
C GLY A 188 -9.63 -15.12 0.47
N ASN A 189 -10.72 -15.78 0.89
CA ASN A 189 -11.98 -15.14 1.29
C ASN A 189 -11.92 -14.74 2.77
N GLN A 190 -12.66 -13.70 3.18
CA GLN A 190 -12.79 -13.15 4.55
C GLN A 190 -11.76 -12.09 5.01
N ASN A 191 -11.15 -11.33 4.09
CA ASN A 191 -10.28 -10.18 4.42
C ASN A 191 -9.05 -10.53 5.29
N GLN A 192 -8.62 -11.79 5.28
CA GLN A 192 -7.39 -12.21 5.94
C GLN A 192 -6.18 -11.69 5.16
N VAL A 193 -5.12 -11.38 5.88
CA VAL A 193 -3.86 -10.92 5.31
C VAL A 193 -2.68 -11.73 5.83
N ARG A 194 -1.71 -11.91 4.95
CA ARG A 194 -0.36 -12.36 5.27
C ARG A 194 0.61 -11.20 5.12
N VAL A 195 1.63 -11.17 5.95
CA VAL A 195 2.73 -10.19 5.83
C VAL A 195 3.74 -10.66 4.80
N THR A 196 3.94 -9.89 3.73
CA THR A 196 4.96 -10.17 2.70
C THR A 196 6.24 -9.37 2.91
N LYS A 197 6.17 -8.31 3.72
CA LYS A 197 7.32 -7.53 4.15
C LYS A 197 7.06 -6.85 5.50
N ASP A 198 8.03 -6.92 6.41
CA ASP A 198 7.97 -6.27 7.71
C ASP A 198 9.31 -5.71 8.19
N ARG A 199 9.40 -4.38 8.37
CA ARG A 199 10.54 -3.71 9.04
C ARG A 199 10.31 -3.44 10.53
N THR A 200 9.09 -3.63 11.02
CA THR A 200 8.68 -3.38 12.41
C THR A 200 9.00 -4.55 13.33
N GLY A 201 8.93 -5.79 12.81
CA GLY A 201 9.09 -7.01 13.58
C GLY A 201 7.94 -7.27 14.56
N LEU A 202 6.78 -6.68 14.30
CA LEU A 202 5.55 -6.81 15.08
C LEU A 202 4.73 -8.02 14.65
N PHE A 203 4.79 -8.41 13.38
CA PHE A 203 3.87 -9.42 12.85
C PHE A 203 4.53 -10.79 12.78
N SER A 204 3.72 -11.83 13.03
CA SER A 204 4.14 -13.23 12.89
C SER A 204 3.90 -13.73 11.46
N THR A 205 4.25 -14.99 11.19
CA THR A 205 3.98 -15.66 9.91
C THR A 205 2.52 -16.08 9.74
N GLN A 206 1.70 -15.97 10.78
CA GLN A 206 0.29 -16.35 10.76
C GLN A 206 -0.57 -15.27 10.08
N GLU A 207 -1.61 -15.72 9.38
CA GLU A 207 -2.59 -14.83 8.77
C GLU A 207 -3.52 -14.22 9.82
N PHE A 208 -3.92 -12.96 9.63
CA PHE A 208 -4.77 -12.23 10.57
C PHE A 208 -5.68 -11.24 9.83
N ILE A 209 -6.65 -10.65 10.53
CA ILE A 209 -7.53 -9.62 9.98
C ILE A 209 -7.07 -8.24 10.45
N ILE A 210 -6.89 -7.32 9.51
CA ILE A 210 -6.56 -5.93 9.80
C ILE A 210 -7.72 -5.25 10.55
N SER A 211 -7.40 -4.57 11.65
CA SER A 211 -8.34 -3.77 12.43
C SER A 211 -7.75 -2.42 12.84
N ASN A 212 -8.54 -1.58 13.50
CA ASN A 212 -8.04 -0.35 14.14
C ASN A 212 -6.94 -0.62 15.17
N LYS A 213 -6.98 -1.75 15.87
CA LYS A 213 -5.90 -2.16 16.79
C LYS A 213 -4.58 -2.34 16.06
N THR A 214 -4.60 -2.87 14.83
CA THR A 214 -3.41 -3.00 13.99
C THR A 214 -2.77 -1.63 13.72
N GLY A 215 -3.56 -0.60 13.44
CA GLY A 215 -3.05 0.76 13.24
C GLY A 215 -2.47 1.37 14.52
N LEU A 216 -3.13 1.15 15.67
CA LEU A 216 -2.67 1.62 16.97
C LEU A 216 -1.29 1.04 17.31
N MET A 217 -1.11 -0.26 17.14
CA MET A 217 0.18 -0.92 17.38
C MET A 217 1.31 -0.34 16.52
N LEU A 218 0.99 0.04 15.28
CA LEU A 218 1.96 0.60 14.35
C LEU A 218 2.39 2.01 14.75
N VAL A 219 1.44 2.84 15.22
CA VAL A 219 1.77 4.19 15.68
C VAL A 219 2.55 4.15 17.00
N GLU A 220 2.18 3.26 17.93
CA GLU A 220 2.94 2.99 19.15
C GLU A 220 4.38 2.56 18.81
N TRP A 221 4.56 1.64 17.86
CA TRP A 221 5.89 1.28 17.40
C TRP A 221 6.64 2.50 16.86
N CYS A 222 6.02 3.40 16.11
CA CYS A 222 6.70 4.61 15.62
C CYS A 222 7.19 5.51 16.77
N MET A 223 6.46 5.56 17.88
CA MET A 223 6.78 6.40 19.04
C MET A 223 7.82 5.78 19.99
N LEU A 224 8.01 4.46 19.96
CA LEU A 224 8.97 3.78 20.86
C LEU A 224 10.44 4.06 20.48
N PRO A 225 11.27 4.58 21.41
CA PRO A 225 12.69 4.81 21.15
C PRO A 225 13.47 3.49 21.11
N ASN A 226 14.14 3.21 19.99
CA ASN A 226 15.19 2.18 19.72
C ASN A 226 15.11 0.78 20.39
N GLN A 227 13.99 0.40 21.01
CA GLN A 227 13.81 -0.92 21.63
C GLN A 227 13.12 -1.88 20.64
N LYS A 228 13.57 -3.13 20.63
CA LYS A 228 12.78 -4.22 20.03
C LYS A 228 11.41 -4.25 20.73
N PRO A 229 10.29 -4.46 20.01
CA PRO A 229 8.98 -4.54 20.65
C PRO A 229 9.05 -5.54 21.80
N SER A 230 8.63 -5.12 23.00
CA SER A 230 8.68 -5.96 24.20
C SER A 230 7.84 -7.22 24.00
N THR A 231 8.17 -8.28 24.73
CA THR A 231 7.42 -9.54 24.71
C THR A 231 5.94 -9.30 25.04
N GLU A 232 5.61 -8.30 25.84
CA GLU A 232 4.23 -7.91 26.18
C GLU A 232 3.42 -7.45 24.96
N ILE A 233 3.99 -6.59 24.09
CA ILE A 233 3.35 -6.18 22.83
C ILE A 233 3.09 -7.43 21.96
N ARG A 234 4.06 -8.35 21.90
CA ARG A 234 3.95 -9.63 21.16
C ARG A 234 2.92 -10.59 21.76
N THR A 235 2.73 -10.59 23.08
CA THR A 235 1.72 -11.44 23.74
C THR A 235 0.32 -10.89 23.53
N SER A 236 0.13 -9.56 23.55
CA SER A 236 -1.11 -8.92 23.13
C SER A 236 -1.44 -9.22 21.66
N ILE A 237 -0.44 -9.33 20.78
CA ILE A 237 -0.60 -9.72 19.37
C ILE A 237 -1.17 -11.14 19.24
N ASN A 238 -0.61 -12.10 19.99
CA ASN A 238 -1.03 -13.51 19.89
C ASN A 238 -2.39 -13.77 20.55
N SER A 239 -2.74 -13.06 21.63
CA SER A 239 -4.04 -13.20 22.31
C SER A 239 -5.19 -12.52 21.56
N LEU A 240 -4.90 -11.57 20.67
CA LEU A 240 -5.90 -10.97 19.77
C LEU A 240 -6.29 -11.94 18.63
N ASN A 241 -5.42 -12.86 18.25
CA ASN A 241 -5.68 -13.89 17.23
C ASN A 241 -6.50 -15.09 17.73
N SER A 242 -6.73 -15.21 19.04
CA SER A 242 -7.50 -16.32 19.63
C SER A 242 -8.97 -15.99 19.93
N VAL A 243 -9.46 -14.78 19.60
CA VAL A 243 -10.85 -14.35 19.86
C VAL A 243 -11.75 -14.51 18.62
N VAL A 244 -11.26 -15.13 17.54
CA VAL A 244 -12.02 -15.42 16.32
C VAL A 244 -12.08 -16.93 16.03
N SER A 245 -12.07 -17.76 17.08
CA SER A 245 -12.42 -19.19 17.00
C SER A 245 -13.84 -19.42 17.49
#